data_AF-A0A6G2S3M1-F1
#
_entry.id   AF-A0A6G2S3M1-F1
#
_cell.length_a   1.000
_cell.length_b   1.000
_cell.length_c   1.000
_cell.angle_alpha   90.00
_cell.angle_beta   90.00
_cell.angle_gamma   90.00
#
_symmetry.space_group_name_H-M   'P 1'
#
loop_
_entity.id
_entity.type
_entity.pdbx_description
1 polymer ?
#
loop_
_entity_poly.entity_id
_entity_poly.type
_entity_poly.pdbx_seq_one_letter_code
_entity_poly.pdbx_strand_id
1 'polypeptide(L)'
;MRRLAGVGAAAALLGQLLGGTPAVAHAGILPGSAFPLVLDVDLTPNPVCNGAVHGRVEIYDPAAARARATVEWRVRAGEKQLAGGRLAMAATVGTAKFDIPFDRVPESETALQVDARIAGSSDGHAPGHYGKVWRDTIRRGCHPVRVASVGDSVVWGQGLDHDQKFPYLTAQSLGRQTGRGFQHFDYSISGAVLDAPELPAGNHDADCLRTTERQDPDGDGEMEFGEVTQQTPDVFCQLEKAGAQARAGGYGLDLVVINGCINDLDPFFGIGVGITPGSEDLPKAVKRECSGIGAAAKNPAKDVPYFSGAKVGYGGRGMQAAIEKAHSLPGRPKVLVADFYYALSRSSSPLPIRSCSTQGVTGFWLTSCKGALGSVAKRYEQYTQLANAAYHQAADAANKASTNGPYAVAADGLFTVDNAVLASDSKVWNTPVTDPAFPLRTRACPELSATPLQCLSAAVGHPDIEGARQYADNFLLNPSLRTWFHLPRQGPRVHLNVPRSAHVGSAVPLSVTVDGKPPAAGYRYHWYFGDGMQQETDEATVTHAYDRKGPWLPRVVMTGPDGGKVLAEAVRPLTTG
;
A
#
# COMPACT_ATOMS: atom_id res chain seq x y z
N MET A 1 -5.01 -11.90 30.75
CA MET A 1 -3.75 -11.51 30.07
C MET A 1 -3.95 -10.69 28.78
N ARG A 2 -5.06 -9.95 28.60
CA ARG A 2 -5.32 -9.07 27.43
C ARG A 2 -5.02 -7.57 27.65
N ARG A 3 -4.52 -7.16 28.82
CA ARG A 3 -4.49 -5.75 29.27
C ARG A 3 -3.11 -5.07 29.27
N LEU A 4 -2.03 -5.76 28.91
CA LEU A 4 -0.65 -5.21 28.94
C LEU A 4 -0.09 -4.81 27.56
N ALA A 5 -0.72 -5.24 26.45
CA ALA A 5 -0.23 -4.94 25.09
C ALA A 5 -0.51 -3.49 24.62
N GLY A 6 -1.57 -2.84 25.12
CA GLY A 6 -1.99 -1.51 24.64
C GLY A 6 -1.11 -0.33 25.12
N VAL A 7 -0.33 -0.51 26.20
CA VAL A 7 0.49 0.59 26.77
C VAL A 7 1.78 0.80 25.95
N GLY A 8 2.32 -0.26 25.32
CA GLY A 8 3.53 -0.18 24.51
C GLY A 8 3.31 0.48 23.14
N ALA A 9 2.17 0.23 22.49
CA ALA A 9 1.87 0.76 21.16
C ALA A 9 1.75 2.29 21.17
N ALA A 10 1.04 2.87 22.14
CA ALA A 10 0.89 4.32 22.25
C ALA A 10 2.19 5.01 22.67
N ALA A 11 3.03 4.39 23.51
CA ALA A 11 4.33 4.94 23.89
C ALA A 11 5.37 4.86 22.75
N ALA A 12 5.32 3.81 21.93
CA ALA A 12 6.10 3.71 20.70
C ALA A 12 5.64 4.76 19.67
N LEU A 13 4.32 4.89 19.45
CA LEU A 13 3.75 5.91 18.58
C LEU A 13 4.10 7.33 19.07
N LEU A 14 3.97 7.63 20.37
CA LEU A 14 4.36 8.92 20.95
C LEU A 14 5.87 9.15 20.89
N GLY A 15 6.70 8.14 21.20
CA GLY A 15 8.17 8.27 21.14
C GLY A 15 8.66 8.53 19.72
N GLN A 16 8.02 7.89 18.73
CA GLN A 16 8.26 8.08 17.30
C GLN A 16 7.70 9.40 16.77
N LEU A 17 6.57 9.87 17.29
CA LEU A 17 5.94 11.14 16.90
C LEU A 17 6.49 12.37 17.63
N LEU A 18 7.30 12.19 18.69
CA LEU A 18 7.82 13.28 19.54
C LEU A 18 9.35 13.38 19.54
N GLY A 19 10.07 12.59 18.72
CA GLY A 19 11.53 12.65 18.62
C GLY A 19 12.28 12.35 19.93
N GLY A 20 11.60 11.72 20.90
CA GLY A 20 12.20 11.35 22.18
C GLY A 20 13.00 10.06 22.08
N THR A 21 14.06 9.93 22.88
CA THR A 21 14.76 8.65 23.04
C THR A 21 13.74 7.59 23.50
N PRO A 22 13.61 6.48 22.77
CA PRO A 22 12.59 5.49 23.07
C PRO A 22 12.90 4.85 24.43
N ALA A 23 11.91 4.85 25.32
CA ALA A 23 11.99 4.07 26.54
C ALA A 23 12.25 2.60 26.16
N VAL A 24 13.29 2.02 26.77
CA VAL A 24 13.76 0.65 26.52
C VAL A 24 12.60 -0.33 26.70
N ALA A 25 11.97 -0.72 25.60
CA ALA A 25 11.04 -1.82 25.60
C ALA A 25 11.85 -3.05 26.02
N HIS A 26 11.60 -3.54 27.22
CA HIS A 26 12.25 -4.74 27.71
C HIS A 26 11.96 -5.87 26.72
N ALA A 27 13.04 -6.49 26.23
CA ALA A 27 13.03 -7.70 25.42
C ALA A 27 12.52 -8.90 26.25
N GLY A 28 11.28 -8.82 26.75
CA GLY A 28 10.52 -9.99 27.12
C GLY A 28 10.16 -10.72 25.83
N ILE A 29 10.41 -12.03 25.81
CA ILE A 29 10.19 -13.00 24.71
C ILE A 29 9.18 -12.48 23.69
N LEU A 30 9.68 -11.81 22.65
CA LEU A 30 8.87 -11.40 21.51
C LEU A 30 8.41 -12.69 20.81
N PRO A 31 7.16 -12.77 20.31
CA PRO A 31 6.60 -13.97 19.69
C PRO A 31 7.32 -14.43 18.39
N GLY A 32 8.43 -13.79 17.99
CA GLY A 32 9.29 -14.19 16.86
C GLY A 32 10.06 -15.50 17.04
N SER A 33 9.89 -16.20 18.16
CA SER A 33 10.35 -17.60 18.34
C SER A 33 9.40 -18.64 17.71
N ALA A 34 8.19 -18.25 17.32
CA ALA A 34 7.18 -19.19 16.82
C ALA A 34 7.36 -19.61 15.34
N PHE A 35 8.15 -18.89 14.55
CA PHE A 35 8.31 -19.15 13.10
C PHE A 35 9.77 -18.94 12.67
N PRO A 36 10.65 -19.96 12.77
CA PRO A 36 12.08 -19.79 12.52
C PRO A 36 12.45 -19.63 11.04
N LEU A 37 11.63 -20.18 10.12
CA LEU A 37 11.90 -20.20 8.68
C LEU A 37 11.02 -19.18 7.98
N VAL A 38 11.66 -18.16 7.39
CA VAL A 38 11.00 -17.20 6.50
C VAL A 38 11.19 -17.66 5.07
N LEU A 39 10.12 -17.57 4.28
CA LEU A 39 10.11 -17.94 2.88
C LEU A 39 9.92 -16.72 2.00
N ASP A 40 10.74 -16.61 0.97
CA ASP A 40 10.47 -15.81 -0.21
C ASP A 40 10.34 -16.75 -1.41
N VAL A 41 9.30 -16.56 -2.22
CA VAL A 41 8.98 -17.47 -3.32
C VAL A 41 8.69 -16.66 -4.57
N ASP A 42 9.45 -16.96 -5.61
CA ASP A 42 9.31 -16.36 -6.93
C ASP A 42 8.77 -17.40 -7.90
N LEU A 43 7.61 -17.13 -8.48
CA LEU A 43 6.95 -17.95 -9.51
C LEU A 43 6.92 -17.24 -10.87
N THR A 44 7.72 -16.20 -11.04
CA THR A 44 7.58 -15.26 -12.15
C THR A 44 8.35 -15.75 -13.39
N PRO A 45 7.73 -15.82 -14.59
CA PRO A 45 6.33 -15.51 -14.90
C PRO A 45 5.37 -16.71 -14.75
N ASN A 46 4.10 -16.45 -14.40
CA ASN A 46 3.01 -17.44 -14.36
C ASN A 46 1.66 -16.80 -14.74
N PRO A 47 0.80 -17.42 -15.58
CA PRO A 47 0.71 -18.84 -15.89
C PRO A 47 1.21 -19.24 -17.27
N VAL A 48 1.50 -20.54 -17.36
CA VAL A 48 2.06 -21.21 -18.53
C VAL A 48 0.96 -21.61 -19.51
N CYS A 49 1.11 -21.20 -20.77
CA CYS A 49 0.27 -21.65 -21.87
C CYS A 49 0.32 -23.16 -22.07
N ASN A 50 1.54 -23.70 -22.03
CA ASN A 50 1.87 -25.06 -22.46
C ASN A 50 3.15 -25.61 -21.81
N GLY A 51 3.73 -24.90 -20.82
CA GLY A 51 5.01 -25.22 -20.21
C GLY A 51 4.92 -25.52 -18.71
N ALA A 52 6.05 -25.85 -18.10
CA ALA A 52 6.14 -25.99 -16.65
C ALA A 52 6.09 -24.63 -15.95
N VAL A 53 5.57 -24.60 -14.73
CA VAL A 53 5.82 -23.46 -13.82
C VAL A 53 7.22 -23.61 -13.28
N HIS A 54 8.05 -22.60 -13.50
CA HIS A 54 9.35 -22.50 -12.89
C HIS A 54 9.23 -21.65 -11.62
N GLY A 55 9.90 -22.08 -10.55
CA GLY A 55 9.90 -21.33 -9.31
C GLY A 55 11.22 -21.41 -8.56
N ARG A 56 11.40 -20.46 -7.66
CA ARG A 56 12.51 -20.39 -6.70
C ARG A 56 11.93 -20.21 -5.31
N VAL A 57 12.41 -20.99 -4.35
CA VAL A 57 12.17 -20.80 -2.92
C VAL A 57 13.47 -20.35 -2.29
N GLU A 58 13.44 -19.22 -1.61
CA GLU A 58 14.50 -18.74 -0.73
C GLU A 58 14.03 -18.87 0.71
N ILE A 59 14.90 -19.43 1.55
CA ILE A 59 14.62 -19.74 2.94
C ILE A 59 15.64 -19.00 3.78
N TYR A 60 15.17 -18.06 4.60
CA TYR A 60 16.01 -17.32 5.53
C TYR A 60 15.89 -17.88 6.94
N ASP A 61 17.01 -18.36 7.48
CA ASP A 61 17.16 -18.75 8.89
C ASP A 61 18.64 -18.75 9.33
N PRO A 62 19.10 -17.67 10.01
CA PRO A 62 20.47 -17.58 10.51
C PRO A 62 20.84 -18.65 11.54
N ALA A 63 19.87 -19.16 12.33
CA ALA A 63 20.13 -20.19 13.32
C ALA A 63 20.35 -21.55 12.64
N ALA A 64 19.52 -21.89 11.65
CA ALA A 64 19.70 -23.08 10.83
C ALA A 64 21.05 -23.06 10.10
N ALA A 65 21.45 -21.90 9.56
CA ALA A 65 22.74 -21.72 8.92
C ALA A 65 23.93 -22.00 9.88
N ARG A 66 23.90 -21.41 11.08
CA ARG A 66 24.92 -21.65 12.11
C ARG A 66 24.99 -23.12 12.53
N ALA A 67 23.85 -23.79 12.63
CA ALA A 67 23.76 -25.20 12.96
C ALA A 67 24.05 -26.13 11.77
N ARG A 68 24.26 -25.59 10.56
CA ARG A 68 24.34 -26.35 9.29
C ARG A 68 23.18 -27.33 9.13
N ALA A 69 21.99 -26.89 9.55
CA ALA A 69 20.80 -27.72 9.55
C ALA A 69 20.33 -28.02 8.12
N THR A 70 19.63 -29.14 7.97
CA THR A 70 18.89 -29.43 6.73
C THR A 70 17.45 -28.95 6.90
N VAL A 71 16.95 -28.19 5.92
CA VAL A 71 15.56 -27.74 5.83
C VAL A 71 14.82 -28.62 4.84
N GLU A 72 13.63 -29.07 5.20
CA GLU A 72 12.66 -29.69 4.29
C GLU A 72 11.63 -28.64 3.88
N TRP A 73 11.34 -28.54 2.58
CA TRP A 73 10.36 -27.59 2.03
C TRP A 73 9.46 -28.28 1.02
N ARG A 74 8.24 -27.76 0.85
CA ARG A 74 7.24 -28.31 -0.08
C ARG A 74 6.37 -27.23 -0.68
N VAL A 75 5.95 -27.47 -1.92
CA VAL A 75 4.98 -26.68 -2.68
C VAL A 75 3.71 -27.54 -2.81
N ARG A 76 2.57 -27.03 -2.36
CA ARG A 76 1.30 -27.76 -2.30
C ARG A 76 0.19 -26.99 -3.01
N ALA A 77 -0.69 -27.72 -3.70
CA ALA A 77 -1.98 -27.21 -4.16
C ALA A 77 -3.09 -28.00 -3.46
N GLY A 78 -3.75 -27.36 -2.49
CA GLY A 78 -4.57 -28.06 -1.50
C GLY A 78 -3.74 -29.11 -0.72
N GLU A 79 -4.21 -30.35 -0.68
CA GLU A 79 -3.52 -31.47 -0.02
C GLU A 79 -2.40 -32.09 -0.88
N LYS A 80 -2.35 -31.78 -2.19
CA LYS A 80 -1.41 -32.40 -3.13
C LYS A 80 -0.07 -31.68 -3.12
N GLN A 81 1.00 -32.38 -2.78
CA GLN A 81 2.36 -31.87 -2.96
C GLN A 81 2.76 -31.89 -4.44
N LEU A 82 3.06 -30.71 -4.99
CA LEU A 82 3.46 -30.51 -6.38
C LEU A 82 4.99 -30.59 -6.55
N ALA A 83 5.73 -29.96 -5.64
CA ALA A 83 7.19 -29.98 -5.60
C ALA A 83 7.67 -29.95 -4.15
N GLY A 84 8.97 -30.15 -3.93
CA GLY A 84 9.58 -30.10 -2.60
C GLY A 84 10.96 -30.74 -2.59
N GLY A 85 11.66 -30.58 -1.48
CA GLY A 85 13.00 -31.13 -1.34
C GLY A 85 13.62 -30.87 0.02
N ARG A 86 14.92 -31.19 0.10
CA ARG A 86 15.76 -30.89 1.27
C ARG A 86 16.90 -29.98 0.85
N LEU A 87 17.24 -29.03 1.70
CA LEU A 87 18.25 -28.02 1.47
C LEU A 87 19.17 -27.92 2.69
N ALA A 88 20.48 -28.06 2.50
CA ALA A 88 21.45 -27.79 3.55
C ALA A 88 21.68 -26.28 3.68
N MET A 89 21.48 -25.73 4.87
CA MET A 89 21.67 -24.30 5.13
C MET A 89 23.16 -23.99 5.30
N ALA A 90 23.84 -23.69 4.19
CA ALA A 90 25.25 -23.30 4.18
C ALA A 90 25.48 -21.79 4.39
N ALA A 91 24.44 -20.97 4.21
CA ALA A 91 24.40 -19.53 4.43
C ALA A 91 23.06 -19.15 5.11
N THR A 92 22.93 -17.89 5.54
CA THR A 92 21.70 -17.37 6.18
C THR A 92 20.48 -17.48 5.26
N VAL A 93 20.70 -17.42 3.95
CA VAL A 93 19.71 -17.71 2.91
C VAL A 93 20.08 -19.00 2.19
N GLY A 94 19.14 -19.94 2.13
CA GLY A 94 19.20 -21.11 1.28
C GLY A 94 18.26 -20.96 0.09
N THR A 95 18.71 -21.34 -1.11
CA THR A 95 17.91 -21.25 -2.34
C THR A 95 17.67 -22.62 -2.95
N ALA A 96 16.43 -22.91 -3.35
CA ALA A 96 16.06 -24.08 -4.13
C ALA A 96 15.23 -23.67 -5.35
N LYS A 97 15.47 -24.32 -6.50
CA LYS A 97 14.65 -24.17 -7.72
C LYS A 97 13.69 -25.36 -7.83
N PHE A 98 12.54 -25.13 -8.46
CA PHE A 98 11.57 -26.18 -8.71
C PHE A 98 10.78 -25.96 -10.00
N ASP A 99 10.23 -27.07 -10.49
CA ASP A 99 9.38 -27.12 -11.67
C ASP A 99 8.06 -27.82 -11.33
N ILE A 100 6.93 -27.24 -11.74
CA ILE A 100 5.63 -27.90 -11.73
C ILE A 100 5.27 -28.21 -13.19
N PRO A 101 5.33 -29.48 -13.62
CA PRO A 101 4.91 -29.87 -14.97
C PRO A 101 3.50 -29.39 -15.31
N PHE A 102 3.28 -29.00 -16.56
CA PHE A 102 2.01 -28.42 -17.05
C PHE A 102 0.78 -29.29 -16.71
N ASP A 103 0.90 -30.60 -16.87
CA ASP A 103 -0.12 -31.60 -16.58
C ASP A 103 -0.47 -31.71 -15.08
N ARG A 104 0.36 -31.17 -14.20
CA ARG A 104 0.11 -31.06 -12.75
C ARG A 104 -0.43 -29.71 -12.31
N VAL A 105 -0.39 -28.69 -13.17
CA VAL A 105 -1.00 -27.38 -12.91
C VAL A 105 -2.53 -27.50 -12.96
N PRO A 106 -3.29 -27.02 -11.96
CA PRO A 106 -4.74 -27.07 -11.96
C PRO A 106 -5.39 -26.23 -13.08
N GLU A 107 -6.50 -26.72 -13.66
CA GLU A 107 -7.27 -25.97 -14.69
C GLU A 107 -8.04 -24.78 -14.09
N SER A 108 -8.59 -24.97 -12.89
CA SER A 108 -9.22 -23.93 -12.09
C SER A 108 -8.18 -23.24 -11.19
N GLU A 109 -8.40 -21.96 -10.90
CA GLU A 109 -7.61 -21.24 -9.90
C GLU A 109 -7.60 -22.01 -8.58
N THR A 110 -6.40 -22.37 -8.12
CA THR A 110 -6.21 -23.21 -6.93
C THR A 110 -5.18 -22.57 -6.03
N ALA A 111 -5.46 -22.56 -4.71
CA ALA A 111 -4.52 -22.05 -3.72
C ALA A 111 -3.22 -22.86 -3.74
N LEU A 112 -2.10 -22.16 -3.90
CA LEU A 112 -0.75 -22.68 -3.81
C LEU A 112 -0.17 -22.28 -2.45
N GLN A 113 0.48 -23.23 -1.79
CA GLN A 113 1.10 -23.05 -0.48
C GLN A 113 2.54 -23.53 -0.52
N VAL A 114 3.46 -22.73 0.00
CA VAL A 114 4.84 -23.13 0.23
C VAL A 114 5.12 -23.03 1.72
N ASP A 115 5.65 -24.10 2.30
CA ASP A 115 6.04 -24.15 3.70
C ASP A 115 7.34 -24.95 3.88
N ALA A 116 8.03 -24.71 5.00
CA ALA A 116 9.29 -25.36 5.30
C ALA A 116 9.44 -25.66 6.81
N ARG A 117 10.28 -26.64 7.13
CA ARG A 117 10.66 -27.02 8.50
C ARG A 117 12.13 -27.45 8.59
N ILE A 118 12.70 -27.37 9.79
CA ILE A 118 13.96 -28.09 10.08
C ILE A 118 13.67 -29.58 9.95
N ALA A 119 14.47 -30.25 9.14
CA ALA A 119 14.30 -31.66 8.88
C ALA A 119 14.88 -32.50 10.03
N GLY A 120 14.27 -33.65 10.30
CA GLY A 120 14.82 -34.60 11.28
C GLY A 120 16.21 -35.09 10.86
N SER A 121 17.06 -35.38 11.84
CA SER A 121 18.41 -35.93 11.62
C SER A 121 18.43 -37.46 11.72
N SER A 122 19.42 -38.10 11.10
CA SER A 122 19.71 -39.53 11.27
C SER A 122 20.00 -39.89 12.73
N ASP A 123 20.42 -38.91 13.53
CA ASP A 123 20.89 -39.08 14.90
C ASP A 123 19.73 -38.94 15.92
N GLY A 124 18.49 -39.12 15.47
CA GLY A 124 17.31 -39.18 16.32
C GLY A 124 16.67 -37.84 16.69
N HIS A 125 17.11 -36.71 16.12
CA HIS A 125 16.42 -35.45 16.32
C HIS A 125 15.12 -35.43 15.52
N ALA A 126 13.99 -35.23 16.22
CA ALA A 126 12.68 -35.11 15.59
C ALA A 126 12.64 -33.91 14.63
N PRO A 127 11.88 -34.00 13.52
CA PRO A 127 11.68 -32.85 12.64
C PRO A 127 10.98 -31.72 13.39
N GLY A 128 11.33 -30.48 13.03
CA GLY A 128 10.62 -29.30 13.51
C GLY A 128 9.20 -29.20 12.97
N HIS A 129 8.46 -28.20 13.45
CA HIS A 129 7.16 -27.84 12.89
C HIS A 129 7.34 -27.05 11.59
N TYR A 130 6.37 -27.19 10.67
CA TYR A 130 6.28 -26.30 9.52
C TYR A 130 6.02 -24.87 9.98
N GLY A 131 6.80 -23.93 9.43
CA GLY A 131 6.75 -22.51 9.75
C GLY A 131 5.59 -21.79 9.07
N LYS A 132 5.77 -20.48 8.88
CA LYS A 132 4.82 -19.63 8.17
C LYS A 132 4.66 -20.13 6.73
N VAL A 133 3.42 -20.15 6.25
CA VAL A 133 3.07 -20.59 4.90
C VAL A 133 3.07 -19.37 3.98
N TRP A 134 3.87 -19.42 2.92
CA TRP A 134 3.75 -18.52 1.78
C TRP A 134 2.58 -18.97 0.88
N ARG A 135 1.80 -18.03 0.37
CA ARG A 135 0.55 -18.30 -0.35
C ARG A 135 0.49 -17.55 -1.66
N ASP A 136 -0.09 -18.19 -2.66
CA ASP A 136 -0.45 -17.62 -3.95
C ASP A 136 -1.57 -18.47 -4.57
N THR A 137 -1.91 -18.23 -5.82
CA THR A 137 -2.79 -19.07 -6.62
C THR A 137 -2.11 -19.49 -7.91
N ILE A 138 -2.49 -20.66 -8.41
CA ILE A 138 -1.98 -21.20 -9.67
C ILE A 138 -3.14 -21.66 -10.53
N ARG A 139 -3.02 -21.48 -11.85
CA ARG A 139 -4.02 -21.88 -12.84
C ARG A 139 -3.36 -22.13 -14.19
N ARG A 140 -3.87 -23.04 -15.00
CA ARG A 140 -3.56 -23.11 -16.45
C ARG A 140 -4.22 -21.96 -17.21
N GLY A 141 -3.47 -21.32 -18.11
CA GLY A 141 -4.03 -20.28 -18.99
C GLY A 141 -2.96 -19.53 -19.77
N CYS A 142 -3.36 -18.97 -20.92
CA CYS A 142 -2.46 -18.27 -21.82
C CYS A 142 -2.48 -16.73 -21.71
N HIS A 143 -3.55 -16.18 -21.16
CA HIS A 143 -3.82 -14.75 -21.22
C HIS A 143 -4.37 -14.24 -19.89
N PRO A 144 -3.64 -14.39 -18.76
CA PRO A 144 -4.05 -13.82 -17.48
C PRO A 144 -4.22 -12.30 -17.61
N VAL A 145 -5.00 -11.70 -16.71
CA VAL A 145 -4.90 -10.26 -16.45
C VAL A 145 -3.55 -10.01 -15.76
N ARG A 146 -2.67 -9.26 -16.42
CA ARG A 146 -1.34 -8.92 -15.90
C ARG A 146 -1.38 -7.55 -15.25
N VAL A 147 -1.14 -7.52 -13.95
CA VAL A 147 -1.13 -6.30 -13.14
C VAL A 147 0.26 -6.08 -12.58
N ALA A 148 0.81 -4.89 -12.76
CA ALA A 148 2.02 -4.46 -12.06
C ALA A 148 1.64 -3.45 -10.96
N SER A 149 2.27 -3.54 -9.79
CA SER A 149 2.20 -2.51 -8.75
C SER A 149 3.53 -1.79 -8.62
N VAL A 150 3.45 -0.46 -8.59
CA VAL A 150 4.58 0.45 -8.37
C VAL A 150 4.14 1.51 -7.36
N GLY A 151 5.04 1.98 -6.51
CA GLY A 151 4.74 2.99 -5.52
C GLY A 151 5.49 2.77 -4.23
N ASP A 152 5.01 3.47 -3.21
CA ASP A 152 5.59 3.49 -1.87
C ASP A 152 5.05 2.38 -0.96
N SER A 153 5.19 2.59 0.36
CA SER A 153 4.78 1.68 1.41
C SER A 153 3.28 1.37 1.40
N VAL A 154 2.45 2.26 0.84
CA VAL A 154 1.01 2.06 0.71
C VAL A 154 0.75 0.95 -0.29
N VAL A 155 1.22 1.10 -1.52
CA VAL A 155 1.04 0.08 -2.58
C VAL A 155 1.76 -1.22 -2.24
N TRP A 156 2.91 -1.10 -1.59
CA TRP A 156 3.66 -2.25 -1.10
C TRP A 156 2.91 -3.04 -0.02
N GLY A 157 1.94 -2.43 0.66
CA GLY A 157 1.15 -3.11 1.68
C GLY A 157 2.02 -3.54 2.86
N GLN A 158 2.85 -2.63 3.37
CA GLN A 158 3.76 -2.91 4.47
C GLN A 158 3.05 -3.57 5.66
N GLY A 159 3.61 -4.67 6.15
CA GLY A 159 3.00 -5.53 7.16
C GLY A 159 2.19 -6.71 6.61
N LEU A 160 1.77 -6.68 5.35
CA LEU A 160 0.93 -7.71 4.74
C LEU A 160 1.76 -8.80 4.04
N ASP A 161 1.21 -10.02 4.05
CA ASP A 161 1.69 -11.06 3.15
C ASP A 161 1.34 -10.69 1.69
N HIS A 162 2.12 -11.18 0.73
CA HIS A 162 1.93 -10.88 -0.69
C HIS A 162 0.48 -11.09 -1.17
N ASP A 163 -0.16 -12.18 -0.73
CA ASP A 163 -1.53 -12.55 -1.11
C ASP A 163 -2.62 -11.69 -0.45
N GLN A 164 -2.23 -10.78 0.43
CA GLN A 164 -3.13 -9.88 1.18
C GLN A 164 -3.01 -8.42 0.71
N LYS A 165 -2.02 -8.09 -0.13
CA LYS A 165 -1.82 -6.74 -0.64
C LYS A 165 -2.96 -6.35 -1.58
N PHE A 166 -3.45 -5.11 -1.48
CA PHE A 166 -4.57 -4.67 -2.31
C PHE A 166 -4.32 -4.73 -3.83
N PRO A 167 -3.09 -4.49 -4.37
CA PRO A 167 -2.87 -4.66 -5.80
C PRO A 167 -2.99 -6.12 -6.25
N TYR A 168 -2.51 -7.07 -5.43
CA TYR A 168 -2.69 -8.51 -5.64
C TYR A 168 -4.17 -8.89 -5.60
N LEU A 169 -4.91 -8.45 -4.58
CA LEU A 169 -6.35 -8.72 -4.44
C LEU A 169 -7.17 -8.11 -5.60
N THR A 170 -6.76 -6.93 -6.09
CA THR A 170 -7.36 -6.27 -7.26
C THR A 170 -7.11 -7.11 -8.52
N ALA A 171 -5.86 -7.55 -8.74
CA ALA A 171 -5.49 -8.41 -9.86
C ALA A 171 -6.28 -9.73 -9.83
N GLN A 172 -6.34 -10.37 -8.66
CA GLN A 172 -7.08 -11.60 -8.45
C GLN A 172 -8.56 -11.45 -8.84
N SER A 173 -9.20 -10.41 -8.31
CA SER A 173 -10.62 -10.18 -8.55
C SER A 173 -10.91 -9.77 -10.00
N LEU A 174 -10.03 -9.02 -10.66
CA LEU A 174 -10.09 -8.77 -12.11
C LEU A 174 -9.96 -10.07 -12.91
N GLY A 175 -8.98 -10.91 -12.57
CA GLY A 175 -8.76 -12.20 -13.22
C GLY A 175 -9.96 -13.13 -13.11
N ARG A 176 -10.64 -13.13 -11.96
CA ARG A 176 -11.89 -13.87 -11.73
C ARG A 176 -13.05 -13.29 -12.54
N GLN A 177 -13.29 -11.99 -12.48
CA GLN A 177 -14.44 -11.37 -13.18
C GLN A 177 -14.29 -11.40 -14.70
N THR A 178 -13.06 -11.39 -15.22
CA THR A 178 -12.79 -11.54 -16.66
C THR A 178 -12.71 -13.01 -17.10
N GLY A 179 -12.64 -13.96 -16.17
CA GLY A 179 -12.42 -15.38 -16.45
C GLY A 179 -11.01 -15.74 -16.92
N ARG A 180 -10.11 -14.76 -17.05
CA ARG A 180 -8.74 -14.90 -17.59
C ARG A 180 -7.75 -15.51 -16.59
N GLY A 181 -8.07 -15.49 -15.29
CA GLY A 181 -7.05 -15.64 -14.24
C GLY A 181 -6.18 -14.39 -14.17
N PHE A 182 -5.17 -14.37 -13.31
CA PHE A 182 -4.35 -13.18 -13.08
C PHE A 182 -2.88 -13.52 -12.88
N GLN A 183 -2.06 -12.48 -13.02
CA GLN A 183 -0.67 -12.44 -12.63
C GLN A 183 -0.39 -11.07 -12.03
N HIS A 184 0.22 -11.05 -10.85
CA HIS A 184 0.60 -9.83 -10.17
C HIS A 184 2.12 -9.71 -10.09
N PHE A 185 2.67 -8.55 -10.44
CA PHE A 185 4.09 -8.24 -10.34
C PHE A 185 4.26 -7.05 -9.42
N ASP A 186 4.89 -7.27 -8.27
CA ASP A 186 5.08 -6.22 -7.27
C ASP A 186 6.48 -5.63 -7.36
N TYR A 187 6.58 -4.37 -7.77
CA TYR A 187 7.81 -3.59 -7.79
C TYR A 187 7.82 -2.48 -6.74
N SER A 188 6.72 -2.33 -5.99
CA SER A 188 6.59 -1.29 -4.99
C SER A 188 7.48 -1.55 -3.77
N ILE A 189 7.91 -0.47 -3.13
CA ILE A 189 8.85 -0.48 -2.01
C ILE A 189 8.57 0.73 -1.12
N SER A 190 8.69 0.58 0.20
CA SER A 190 8.61 1.73 1.10
C SER A 190 9.67 2.79 0.79
N GLY A 191 9.34 4.04 1.06
CA GLY A 191 10.20 5.18 0.76
C GLY A 191 10.13 5.66 -0.69
N ALA A 192 9.46 4.94 -1.60
CA ALA A 192 9.46 5.32 -3.02
C ALA A 192 8.99 6.75 -3.25
N VAL A 193 9.80 7.52 -3.99
CA VAL A 193 9.50 8.89 -4.39
C VAL A 193 8.99 8.95 -5.82
N LEU A 194 8.22 9.99 -6.17
CA LEU A 194 7.83 10.25 -7.55
C LEU A 194 8.98 10.83 -8.36
N ASP A 195 9.97 11.47 -7.74
CA ASP A 195 11.17 11.84 -8.46
C ASP A 195 12.31 12.15 -7.49
N ALA A 196 13.45 11.56 -7.74
CA ALA A 196 14.72 11.98 -7.18
C ALA A 196 15.65 12.33 -8.36
N PRO A 197 15.90 13.62 -8.66
CA PRO A 197 16.81 14.03 -9.73
C PRO A 197 18.22 13.41 -9.65
N GLU A 198 18.60 12.99 -8.44
CA GLU A 198 19.86 12.32 -8.15
C GLU A 198 19.75 10.77 -8.20
N LEU A 199 18.54 10.19 -8.28
CA LEU A 199 18.26 8.74 -8.24
C LEU A 199 17.20 8.32 -9.29
N PRO A 200 17.59 7.85 -10.48
CA PRO A 200 18.95 7.75 -11.00
C PRO A 200 19.45 9.12 -11.47
N ALA A 201 20.75 9.36 -11.34
CA ALA A 201 21.36 10.65 -11.69
C ALA A 201 20.92 11.17 -13.07
N GLY A 202 20.32 12.37 -13.09
CA GLY A 202 19.83 13.00 -14.32
C GLY A 202 18.51 12.46 -14.85
N ASN A 203 17.75 11.71 -14.02
CA ASN A 203 16.49 11.06 -14.39
C ASN A 203 16.61 10.12 -15.60
N HIS A 204 17.75 9.44 -15.71
CA HIS A 204 17.97 8.39 -16.71
C HIS A 204 17.40 7.06 -16.20
N ASP A 205 16.07 6.91 -16.21
CA ASP A 205 15.34 5.76 -15.62
C ASP A 205 15.93 4.37 -15.99
N ALA A 206 16.51 4.22 -17.19
CA ALA A 206 17.11 2.95 -17.64
C ALA A 206 18.35 2.52 -16.84
N ASP A 207 18.99 3.46 -16.14
CA ASP A 207 20.17 3.18 -15.32
C ASP A 207 19.81 2.32 -14.10
N CYS A 208 18.57 2.38 -13.62
CA CYS A 208 18.06 1.54 -12.54
C CYS A 208 18.04 0.03 -12.88
N LEU A 209 18.22 -0.34 -14.15
CA LEU A 209 18.37 -1.75 -14.57
C LEU A 209 19.78 -2.28 -14.30
N ARG A 210 20.75 -1.40 -14.07
CA ARG A 210 22.18 -1.70 -13.93
C ARG A 210 22.72 -1.39 -12.54
N THR A 211 22.01 -0.59 -11.76
CA THR A 211 22.37 -0.22 -10.39
C THR A 211 21.49 -0.95 -9.37
N THR A 212 22.12 -1.59 -8.39
CA THR A 212 21.48 -2.01 -7.13
C THR A 212 21.82 -0.94 -6.11
N GLU A 213 21.08 0.16 -6.08
CA GLU A 213 21.30 1.18 -5.06
C GLU A 213 20.85 0.65 -3.70
N ARG A 214 21.54 1.10 -2.66
CA ARG A 214 21.27 0.69 -1.28
C ARG A 214 19.98 1.35 -0.80
N GLN A 215 19.31 0.73 0.16
CA GLN A 215 18.17 1.31 0.92
C GLN A 215 18.53 2.57 1.74
N ASP A 216 19.77 3.04 1.58
CA ASP A 216 20.41 4.20 2.19
C ASP A 216 21.16 4.91 1.03
N PRO A 217 20.41 5.63 0.17
CA PRO A 217 20.96 6.26 -1.03
C PRO A 217 21.85 7.48 -0.73
N ASP A 218 21.69 8.13 0.43
CA ASP A 218 22.54 9.23 0.91
C ASP A 218 23.75 8.76 1.72
N GLY A 219 23.77 7.48 2.12
CA GLY A 219 24.92 6.80 2.72
C GLY A 219 25.18 7.21 4.17
N ASP A 220 24.16 7.73 4.86
CA ASP A 220 24.27 8.20 6.24
C ASP A 220 24.10 7.06 7.27
N GLY A 221 23.82 5.85 6.79
CA GLY A 221 23.59 4.67 7.61
C GLY A 221 22.15 4.56 8.14
N GLU A 222 21.28 5.52 7.84
CA GLU A 222 19.87 5.51 8.21
C GLU A 222 19.05 4.83 7.11
N MET A 223 18.37 3.72 7.43
CA MET A 223 17.39 3.20 6.46
C MET A 223 16.17 4.13 6.47
N GLU A 224 15.80 4.63 5.29
CA GLU A 224 14.49 5.26 5.11
C GLU A 224 13.40 4.22 5.42
N PHE A 225 12.34 4.64 6.14
CA PHE A 225 11.28 3.79 6.69
C PHE A 225 10.96 2.58 5.81
N GLY A 226 11.02 1.35 6.35
CA GLY A 226 10.62 0.20 5.53
C GLY A 226 10.87 -1.19 6.13
N GLU A 227 10.10 -2.16 5.63
CA GLU A 227 10.56 -3.55 5.56
C GLU A 227 11.90 -3.62 4.77
N VAL A 228 12.72 -4.62 5.06
CA VAL A 228 14.10 -4.67 4.55
C VAL A 228 14.14 -5.05 3.07
N THR A 229 14.77 -4.23 2.23
CA THR A 229 14.96 -4.49 0.80
C THR A 229 16.28 -3.87 0.28
N GLN A 230 16.64 -4.11 -0.98
CA GLN A 230 17.86 -3.55 -1.61
C GLN A 230 17.54 -2.87 -2.95
N GLN A 231 16.40 -2.17 -3.05
CA GLN A 231 15.99 -1.52 -4.29
C GLN A 231 15.98 0.01 -4.14
N THR A 232 16.30 0.72 -5.23
CA THR A 232 16.10 2.17 -5.33
C THR A 232 14.62 2.51 -5.07
N PRO A 233 14.32 3.37 -4.09
CA PRO A 233 12.97 3.81 -3.80
C PRO A 233 12.54 4.93 -4.77
N ASP A 234 12.37 4.60 -6.05
CA ASP A 234 11.92 5.55 -7.08
C ASP A 234 10.85 4.90 -7.98
N VAL A 235 9.73 5.59 -8.17
CA VAL A 235 8.59 5.08 -8.94
C VAL A 235 8.92 4.88 -10.41
N PHE A 236 9.77 5.71 -11.01
CA PHE A 236 10.14 5.59 -12.42
C PHE A 236 11.12 4.44 -12.68
N CYS A 237 12.05 4.19 -11.76
CA CYS A 237 12.88 2.99 -11.73
C CYS A 237 12.01 1.72 -11.67
N GLN A 238 10.99 1.71 -10.82
CA GLN A 238 10.07 0.57 -10.72
C GLN A 238 9.30 0.35 -12.03
N LEU A 239 8.83 1.42 -12.67
CA LEU A 239 8.20 1.36 -14.00
C LEU A 239 9.15 0.84 -15.08
N GLU A 240 10.43 1.22 -15.05
CA GLU A 240 11.43 0.66 -15.97
C GLU A 240 11.71 -0.83 -15.74
N LYS A 241 11.79 -1.27 -14.48
CA LYS A 241 11.92 -2.69 -14.14
C LYS A 241 10.70 -3.48 -14.65
N ALA A 242 9.49 -2.97 -14.43
CA ALA A 242 8.26 -3.57 -14.94
C ALA A 242 8.27 -3.66 -16.47
N GLY A 243 8.65 -2.57 -17.16
CA GLY A 243 8.76 -2.53 -18.61
C GLY A 243 9.81 -3.47 -19.17
N ALA A 244 11.00 -3.51 -18.57
CA ALA A 244 12.09 -4.39 -18.98
C ALA A 244 11.71 -5.87 -18.82
N GLN A 245 11.09 -6.23 -17.70
CA GLN A 245 10.63 -7.60 -17.48
C GLN A 245 9.54 -8.00 -18.47
N ALA A 246 8.56 -7.12 -18.73
CA ALA A 246 7.51 -7.38 -19.71
C ALA A 246 8.05 -7.56 -21.14
N ARG A 247 9.04 -6.72 -21.54
CA ARG A 247 9.75 -6.87 -22.82
C ARG A 247 10.51 -8.20 -22.90
N ALA A 248 11.29 -8.53 -21.88
CA ALA A 248 12.07 -9.78 -21.84
C ALA A 248 11.18 -11.03 -21.86
N GLY A 249 10.04 -10.97 -21.17
CA GLY A 249 9.05 -12.05 -21.15
C GLY A 249 8.12 -12.09 -22.37
N GLY A 250 8.19 -11.13 -23.29
CA GLY A 250 7.35 -11.08 -24.48
C GLY A 250 5.85 -10.92 -24.18
N TYR A 251 5.49 -10.21 -23.11
CA TYR A 251 4.10 -9.99 -22.72
C TYR A 251 3.75 -8.51 -22.54
N GLY A 252 2.45 -8.20 -22.64
CA GLY A 252 1.89 -6.90 -22.27
C GLY A 252 1.27 -6.93 -20.88
N LEU A 253 1.39 -5.82 -20.16
CA LEU A 253 0.64 -5.52 -18.94
C LEU A 253 -0.76 -5.01 -19.31
N ASP A 254 -1.78 -5.37 -18.51
CA ASP A 254 -3.15 -4.89 -18.67
C ASP A 254 -3.45 -3.69 -17.75
N LEU A 255 -2.87 -3.69 -16.55
CA LEU A 255 -3.07 -2.66 -15.52
C LEU A 255 -1.76 -2.35 -14.79
N VAL A 256 -1.54 -1.07 -14.48
CA VAL A 256 -0.56 -0.62 -13.50
C VAL A 256 -1.30 0.04 -12.34
N VAL A 257 -1.06 -0.43 -11.12
CA VAL A 257 -1.51 0.21 -9.88
C VAL A 257 -0.35 1.07 -9.34
N ILE A 258 -0.59 2.37 -9.16
CA ILE A 258 0.45 3.35 -8.84
C ILE A 258 0.08 4.26 -7.67
N ASN A 259 1.06 4.60 -6.83
CA ASN A 259 1.01 5.63 -5.79
C ASN A 259 2.43 6.25 -5.62
N GLY A 260 2.57 7.37 -4.92
CA GLY A 260 3.85 8.02 -4.57
C GLY A 260 3.62 9.37 -3.89
N CYS A 261 4.60 10.28 -3.85
CA CYS A 261 4.51 11.65 -3.30
C CYS A 261 4.68 11.79 -1.78
N ILE A 262 4.21 10.84 -0.95
CA ILE A 262 4.27 11.05 0.51
C ILE A 262 5.71 11.18 1.00
N ASN A 263 6.61 10.40 0.39
CA ASN A 263 8.03 10.41 0.70
C ASN A 263 8.71 11.66 0.11
N ASP A 264 8.25 12.21 -1.01
CA ASP A 264 8.84 13.40 -1.64
C ASP A 264 8.72 14.69 -0.80
N LEU A 265 7.73 14.77 0.12
CA LEU A 265 7.51 15.98 0.91
C LEU A 265 7.57 15.79 2.42
N ASP A 266 7.37 14.56 2.89
CA ASP A 266 7.22 14.17 4.30
C ASP A 266 6.32 15.13 5.09
N PRO A 267 5.00 14.83 5.15
CA PRO A 267 4.05 15.70 5.80
C PRO A 267 4.13 15.64 7.33
N PHE A 268 5.09 14.92 7.95
CA PHE A 268 5.02 14.59 9.38
C PHE A 268 6.32 14.79 10.17
N PHE A 269 7.48 14.32 9.71
CA PHE A 269 8.67 14.19 10.58
C PHE A 269 9.51 15.48 10.78
N GLY A 270 8.98 16.64 10.40
CA GLY A 270 9.54 17.95 10.79
C GLY A 270 9.06 18.40 12.17
N ILE A 271 9.51 17.75 13.26
CA ILE A 271 9.28 18.23 14.63
C ILE A 271 10.14 19.48 14.85
N GLY A 272 9.56 20.59 14.40
CA GLY A 272 10.20 21.85 14.07
C GLY A 272 9.51 22.34 12.80
N VAL A 273 8.45 23.14 12.95
CA VAL A 273 7.70 23.71 11.83
C VAL A 273 8.68 24.36 10.85
N GLY A 274 8.73 23.90 9.60
CA GLY A 274 9.56 24.49 8.54
C GLY A 274 10.89 23.79 8.20
N ILE A 275 11.09 22.52 8.61
CA ILE A 275 12.33 21.78 8.29
C ILE A 275 12.24 21.02 6.95
N THR A 276 11.09 20.40 6.66
CA THR A 276 10.82 19.71 5.38
C THR A 276 9.88 20.54 4.50
N PRO A 277 9.95 20.40 3.15
CA PRO A 277 8.92 20.82 2.21
C PRO A 277 7.48 20.77 2.72
N GLY A 278 7.05 19.60 3.21
CA GLY A 278 5.69 19.38 3.65
C GLY A 278 5.34 20.11 4.94
N SER A 279 6.34 20.46 5.77
CA SER A 279 6.16 21.08 7.11
C SER A 279 6.21 22.58 7.14
N GLU A 280 6.66 23.20 6.06
CA GLU A 280 6.59 24.65 5.86
C GLU A 280 5.22 25.09 5.29
N ASP A 281 4.81 24.51 4.15
CA ASP A 281 3.57 24.85 3.46
C ASP A 281 3.05 23.62 2.70
N LEU A 282 2.21 22.83 3.38
CA LEU A 282 1.69 21.57 2.85
C LEU A 282 0.98 21.73 1.48
N PRO A 283 0.08 22.70 1.26
CA PRO A 283 -0.50 22.94 -0.06
C PRO A 283 0.52 23.19 -1.17
N LYS A 284 1.54 24.03 -0.92
CA LYS A 284 2.59 24.27 -1.92
C LYS A 284 3.43 23.02 -2.14
N ALA A 285 3.75 22.26 -1.08
CA ALA A 285 4.51 21.03 -1.18
C ALA A 285 3.77 19.97 -2.00
N VAL A 286 2.48 19.73 -1.73
CA VAL A 286 1.66 18.78 -2.52
C VAL A 286 1.61 19.19 -3.99
N LYS A 287 1.37 20.47 -4.28
CA LYS A 287 1.38 20.99 -5.66
C LYS A 287 2.72 20.74 -6.35
N ARG A 288 3.81 20.94 -5.61
CA ARG A 288 5.17 20.79 -6.14
C ARG A 288 5.51 19.33 -6.39
N GLU A 289 5.40 18.49 -5.37
CA GLU A 289 5.89 17.11 -5.45
C GLU A 289 4.86 16.15 -6.06
N CYS A 290 3.58 16.23 -5.65
CA CYS A 290 2.57 15.29 -6.17
C CYS A 290 2.18 15.63 -7.61
N SER A 291 2.04 16.92 -7.94
CA SER A 291 1.65 17.37 -9.29
C SER A 291 2.84 17.65 -10.19
N GLY A 292 4.05 17.79 -9.66
CA GLY A 292 5.24 18.22 -10.42
C GLY A 292 5.23 19.71 -10.82
N ILE A 293 4.35 20.53 -10.24
CA ILE A 293 4.17 21.92 -10.66
C ILE A 293 4.96 22.87 -9.76
N GLY A 294 5.97 23.52 -10.33
CA GLY A 294 6.83 24.45 -9.58
C GLY A 294 7.93 23.74 -8.80
N ALA A 295 8.28 22.53 -9.21
CA ALA A 295 9.46 21.80 -8.79
C ALA A 295 10.72 22.67 -8.94
N ALA A 296 11.55 22.73 -7.90
CA ALA A 296 12.84 23.41 -7.95
C ALA A 296 13.96 22.37 -8.02
N ALA A 297 15.10 22.73 -8.60
CA ALA A 297 16.22 21.79 -8.75
C ALA A 297 16.98 21.50 -7.43
N LYS A 298 16.79 22.32 -6.40
CA LYS A 298 17.53 22.20 -5.13
C LYS A 298 16.61 21.73 -4.02
N ASN A 299 16.87 20.53 -3.53
CA ASN A 299 16.17 19.97 -2.38
C ASN A 299 16.49 20.74 -1.08
N PRO A 300 15.52 21.43 -0.45
CA PRO A 300 15.72 22.12 0.82
C PRO A 300 15.82 21.13 1.99
N ALA A 301 15.35 19.90 1.83
CA ALA A 301 15.42 18.83 2.82
C ALA A 301 16.67 17.94 2.68
N LYS A 302 17.58 18.18 1.72
CA LYS A 302 18.77 17.34 1.49
C LYS A 302 19.62 17.13 2.76
N ASP A 303 19.78 18.20 3.53
CA ASP A 303 20.67 18.22 4.70
C ASP A 303 19.92 18.18 6.04
N VAL A 304 18.62 17.82 6.04
CA VAL A 304 17.85 17.77 7.30
C VAL A 304 18.35 16.62 8.17
N PRO A 305 18.64 16.85 9.46
CA PRO A 305 19.31 15.89 10.33
C PRO A 305 18.38 14.78 10.84
N TYR A 306 17.26 14.52 10.15
CA TYR A 306 16.27 13.53 10.56
C TYR A 306 15.72 12.78 9.34
N PHE A 307 15.47 11.49 9.57
CA PHE A 307 14.91 10.49 8.66
C PHE A 307 13.72 11.00 7.85
N SER A 308 13.89 11.10 6.54
CA SER A 308 12.81 11.49 5.64
C SER A 308 13.16 11.13 4.20
N GLY A 309 12.27 10.44 3.48
CA GLY A 309 12.38 10.28 2.03
C GLY A 309 12.40 11.62 1.29
N ALA A 310 12.06 12.73 1.97
CA ALA A 310 12.15 14.07 1.41
C ALA A 310 13.61 14.53 1.26
N LYS A 311 14.60 13.82 1.83
CA LYS A 311 16.04 14.05 1.57
C LYS A 311 16.42 13.70 0.12
N VAL A 312 15.73 12.72 -0.47
CA VAL A 312 16.00 12.23 -1.83
C VAL A 312 14.95 12.68 -2.83
N GLY A 313 13.68 12.68 -2.45
CA GLY A 313 12.57 13.08 -3.31
C GLY A 313 12.43 14.60 -3.33
N TYR A 314 12.76 15.24 -4.45
CA TYR A 314 12.51 16.67 -4.63
C TYR A 314 12.58 17.11 -6.07
N GLY A 315 11.68 18.02 -6.46
CA GLY A 315 11.76 18.67 -7.77
C GLY A 315 11.06 17.88 -8.87
N GLY A 316 10.00 17.16 -8.49
CA GLY A 316 9.57 16.03 -9.29
C GLY A 316 8.83 16.27 -10.60
N ARG A 317 8.90 15.27 -11.47
CA ARG A 317 8.06 15.07 -12.68
C ARG A 317 6.56 14.96 -12.38
N GLY A 318 6.21 14.58 -11.15
CA GLY A 318 4.83 14.50 -10.66
C GLY A 318 4.05 13.29 -11.18
N MET A 319 2.87 13.08 -10.62
CA MET A 319 2.03 11.90 -10.88
C MET A 319 1.59 11.80 -12.36
N GLN A 320 1.39 12.92 -13.06
CA GLN A 320 1.00 12.87 -14.49
C GLN A 320 2.07 12.17 -15.34
N ALA A 321 3.34 12.52 -15.15
CA ALA A 321 4.44 11.90 -15.87
C ALA A 321 4.57 10.40 -15.54
N ALA A 322 4.33 10.02 -14.28
CA ALA A 322 4.36 8.63 -13.85
C ALA A 322 3.21 7.82 -14.50
N ILE A 323 2.02 8.41 -14.60
CA ILE A 323 0.87 7.84 -15.33
C ILE A 323 1.19 7.64 -16.82
N GLU A 324 1.75 8.66 -17.48
CA GLU A 324 2.11 8.59 -18.90
C GLU A 324 3.20 7.54 -19.15
N LYS A 325 4.19 7.45 -18.25
CA LYS A 325 5.22 6.41 -18.27
C LYS A 325 4.62 5.02 -18.11
N ALA A 326 3.74 4.82 -17.13
CA ALA A 326 3.05 3.55 -16.91
C ALA A 326 2.27 3.11 -18.15
N HIS A 327 1.55 4.03 -18.80
CA HIS A 327 0.80 3.73 -20.02
C HIS A 327 1.70 3.46 -21.24
N SER A 328 2.97 3.88 -21.20
CA SER A 328 3.95 3.59 -22.26
C SER A 328 4.54 2.18 -22.21
N LEU A 329 4.34 1.44 -21.10
CA LEU A 329 4.86 0.09 -20.92
C LEU A 329 4.26 -0.91 -21.93
N PRO A 330 4.91 -2.08 -22.15
CA PRO A 330 4.38 -3.11 -23.02
C PRO A 330 2.91 -3.45 -22.69
N GLY A 331 2.08 -3.56 -23.73
CA GLY A 331 0.63 -3.75 -23.58
C GLY A 331 -0.20 -2.46 -23.47
N ARG A 332 0.45 -1.31 -23.29
CA ARG A 332 -0.22 0.00 -23.05
C ARG A 332 -1.25 -0.12 -21.92
N PRO A 333 -0.83 -0.55 -20.72
CA PRO A 333 -1.75 -0.88 -19.64
C PRO A 333 -2.61 0.32 -19.25
N LYS A 334 -3.79 0.04 -18.72
CA LYS A 334 -4.56 1.05 -17.99
C LYS A 334 -3.83 1.41 -16.70
N VAL A 335 -4.08 2.59 -16.16
CA VAL A 335 -3.41 3.09 -14.96
C VAL A 335 -4.44 3.40 -13.89
N LEU A 336 -4.29 2.75 -12.75
CA LEU A 336 -5.07 2.99 -11.54
C LEU A 336 -4.17 3.69 -10.53
N VAL A 337 -4.43 4.97 -10.31
CA VAL A 337 -3.75 5.74 -9.26
C VAL A 337 -4.50 5.49 -7.95
N ALA A 338 -3.85 4.80 -7.01
CA ALA A 338 -4.42 4.55 -5.69
C ALA A 338 -4.35 5.84 -4.88
N ASP A 339 -5.48 6.41 -4.51
CA ASP A 339 -5.56 7.56 -3.60
C ASP A 339 -5.02 7.20 -2.21
N PHE A 340 -4.49 8.19 -1.48
CA PHE A 340 -4.18 8.05 -0.07
C PHE A 340 -5.44 7.92 0.78
N TYR A 341 -5.29 7.28 1.93
CA TYR A 341 -6.32 7.09 2.95
C TYR A 341 -6.00 7.93 4.21
N TYR A 342 -6.84 7.85 5.24
CA TYR A 342 -6.61 8.54 6.51
C TYR A 342 -5.85 7.63 7.49
N ALA A 343 -4.52 7.56 7.42
CA ALA A 343 -3.75 6.76 8.39
C ALA A 343 -3.85 7.33 9.81
N LEU A 344 -3.80 8.67 9.92
CA LEU A 344 -4.10 9.42 11.15
C LEU A 344 -5.26 10.39 10.87
N SER A 345 -6.15 10.55 11.84
CA SER A 345 -7.31 11.43 11.70
C SER A 345 -7.75 12.01 13.05
N ARG A 346 -8.73 12.90 13.01
CA ARG A 346 -9.44 13.39 14.20
C ARG A 346 -10.05 12.26 15.04
N SER A 347 -10.41 11.13 14.42
CA SER A 347 -10.93 9.94 15.10
C SER A 347 -9.84 9.06 15.73
N SER A 348 -8.56 9.35 15.52
CA SER A 348 -7.44 8.70 16.24
C SER A 348 -7.37 9.08 17.73
N SER A 349 -8.38 9.81 18.26
CA SER A 349 -8.45 10.43 19.59
C SER A 349 -9.82 10.20 20.26
N PRO A 350 -9.92 10.12 21.61
CA PRO A 350 -8.87 10.35 22.59
C PRO A 350 -8.35 9.03 23.13
N LEU A 351 -7.02 8.84 23.12
CA LEU A 351 -6.38 7.81 23.93
C LEU A 351 -7.03 7.76 25.32
N PRO A 352 -7.42 6.58 25.84
CA PRO A 352 -7.47 6.40 27.28
C PRO A 352 -6.08 6.76 27.78
N ILE A 353 -6.01 7.86 28.51
CA ILE A 353 -4.81 8.49 29.08
C ILE A 353 -4.23 7.56 30.15
N ARG A 354 -3.75 6.39 29.76
CA ARG A 354 -2.94 5.49 30.59
C ARG A 354 -1.51 5.39 30.08
N SER A 355 -1.29 5.61 28.78
CA SER A 355 0.03 5.65 28.14
C SER A 355 0.71 7.02 28.24
N CYS A 356 -0.05 8.11 28.41
CA CYS A 356 0.51 9.43 28.75
C CYS A 356 0.68 9.64 30.28
N SER A 357 0.24 8.66 31.08
CA SER A 357 0.31 8.67 32.55
C SER A 357 1.15 7.50 33.06
N THR A 358 2.31 7.24 32.44
CA THR A 358 3.38 6.55 33.16
C THR A 358 3.68 7.35 34.43
N GLN A 359 3.84 6.68 35.57
CA GLN A 359 4.19 7.34 36.83
C GLN A 359 5.44 8.20 36.61
N GLY A 360 5.31 9.52 36.72
CA GLY A 360 6.42 10.48 36.59
C GLY A 360 6.22 11.60 35.57
N VAL A 361 5.20 11.54 34.70
CA VAL A 361 4.97 12.59 33.68
C VAL A 361 3.95 13.62 34.18
N THR A 362 4.39 14.86 34.42
CA THR A 362 3.56 15.98 34.93
C THR A 362 2.70 16.64 33.83
N GLY A 363 1.68 17.42 34.24
CA GLY A 363 0.59 17.92 33.37
C GLY A 363 0.97 18.78 32.16
N PHE A 364 2.19 19.32 32.09
CA PHE A 364 2.69 20.05 30.92
C PHE A 364 2.88 19.13 29.71
N TRP A 365 3.44 17.94 29.92
CA TRP A 365 3.72 16.95 28.87
C TRP A 365 2.45 16.30 28.31
N LEU A 366 1.42 16.15 29.14
CA LEU A 366 0.10 15.64 28.73
C LEU A 366 -0.61 16.59 27.75
N THR A 367 -0.49 17.89 28.00
CA THR A 367 -1.06 18.95 27.15
C THR A 367 -0.27 19.08 25.85
N SER A 368 1.06 18.97 25.92
CA SER A 368 1.94 18.96 24.76
C SER A 368 1.69 17.76 23.83
N CYS A 369 1.52 16.55 24.38
CA CYS A 369 1.20 15.35 23.60
C CYS A 369 -0.16 15.46 22.88
N LYS A 370 -1.20 15.93 23.57
CA LYS A 370 -2.52 16.14 22.94
C LYS A 370 -2.47 17.20 21.83
N GLY A 371 -1.70 18.28 22.04
CA GLY A 371 -1.48 19.32 21.03
C GLY A 371 -0.75 18.79 19.79
N ALA A 372 0.31 18.00 19.99
CA ALA A 372 1.10 17.41 18.92
C ALA A 372 0.27 16.44 18.07
N LEU A 373 -0.39 15.44 18.68
CA LEU A 373 -1.20 14.46 17.95
C LEU A 373 -2.38 15.10 17.20
N GLY A 374 -3.05 16.08 17.80
CA GLY A 374 -4.14 16.80 17.13
C GLY A 374 -3.68 17.60 15.90
N SER A 375 -2.48 18.18 15.95
CA SER A 375 -1.90 18.89 14.81
C SER A 375 -1.48 17.96 13.67
N VAL A 376 -0.88 16.80 14.00
CA VAL A 376 -0.46 15.78 13.02
C VAL A 376 -1.67 15.18 12.32
N ALA A 377 -2.72 14.80 13.06
CA ALA A 377 -3.95 14.27 12.49
C ALA A 377 -4.62 15.23 11.51
N LYS A 378 -4.78 16.51 11.90
CA LYS A 378 -5.36 17.54 11.03
C LYS A 378 -4.54 17.72 9.74
N ARG A 379 -3.22 17.65 9.86
CA ARG A 379 -2.29 17.78 8.74
C ARG A 379 -2.33 16.56 7.82
N TYR A 380 -2.46 15.35 8.38
CA TYR A 380 -2.66 14.12 7.61
C TYR A 380 -3.95 14.20 6.80
N GLU A 381 -5.07 14.60 7.42
CA GLU A 381 -6.34 14.78 6.69
C GLU A 381 -6.22 15.80 5.55
N GLN A 382 -5.51 16.92 5.79
CA GLN A 382 -5.25 17.91 4.75
C GLN A 382 -4.35 17.37 3.64
N TYR A 383 -3.34 16.57 3.98
CA TYR A 383 -2.48 15.90 3.01
C TYR A 383 -3.30 14.96 2.13
N THR A 384 -4.09 14.06 2.74
CA THR A 384 -4.97 13.12 2.02
C THR A 384 -5.90 13.87 1.06
N GLN A 385 -6.54 14.94 1.52
CA GLN A 385 -7.41 15.77 0.68
C GLN A 385 -6.66 16.34 -0.55
N LEU A 386 -5.50 16.95 -0.33
CA LEU A 386 -4.77 17.66 -1.39
C LEU A 386 -4.06 16.70 -2.35
N ALA A 387 -3.46 15.63 -1.84
CA ALA A 387 -2.76 14.62 -2.64
C ALA A 387 -3.74 13.88 -3.56
N ASN A 388 -4.90 13.47 -3.04
CA ASN A 388 -5.93 12.83 -3.85
C ASN A 388 -6.44 13.81 -4.92
N ALA A 389 -6.69 15.07 -4.58
CA ALA A 389 -7.06 16.08 -5.59
C ALA A 389 -5.99 16.23 -6.69
N ALA A 390 -4.70 16.17 -6.34
CA ALA A 390 -3.59 16.20 -7.30
C ALA A 390 -3.57 14.96 -8.21
N TYR A 391 -3.86 13.77 -7.66
CA TYR A 391 -3.91 12.52 -8.43
C TYR A 391 -5.06 12.50 -9.45
N HIS A 392 -6.24 12.94 -9.04
CA HIS A 392 -7.39 13.07 -9.93
C HIS A 392 -7.11 14.06 -11.07
N GLN A 393 -6.49 15.20 -10.76
CA GLN A 393 -6.05 16.17 -11.77
C GLN A 393 -5.00 15.58 -12.73
N ALA A 394 -4.04 14.81 -12.22
CA ALA A 394 -3.02 14.16 -13.03
C ALA A 394 -3.63 13.12 -14.00
N ALA A 395 -4.57 12.30 -13.52
CA ALA A 395 -5.29 11.35 -14.35
C ALA A 395 -6.13 12.04 -15.43
N ASP A 396 -6.85 13.11 -15.07
CA ASP A 396 -7.62 13.92 -16.03
C ASP A 396 -6.73 14.57 -17.10
N ALA A 397 -5.58 15.12 -16.69
CA ALA A 397 -4.62 15.73 -17.61
C ALA A 397 -4.02 14.70 -18.58
N ALA A 398 -3.61 13.54 -18.08
CA ALA A 398 -3.11 12.42 -18.87
C ALA A 398 -4.17 11.91 -19.88
N ASN A 399 -5.42 11.78 -19.44
CA ASN A 399 -6.55 11.39 -20.30
C ASN A 399 -6.85 12.44 -21.37
N LYS A 400 -6.79 13.73 -21.01
CA LYS A 400 -7.01 14.84 -21.95
C LYS A 400 -5.91 14.92 -23.02
N ALA A 401 -4.67 14.57 -22.66
CA ALA A 401 -3.55 14.51 -23.60
C ALA A 401 -3.62 13.28 -24.53
N SER A 402 -4.41 12.26 -24.18
CA SER A 402 -4.56 11.02 -24.96
C SER A 402 -5.36 11.22 -26.24
N THR A 403 -4.85 10.68 -27.36
CA THR A 403 -5.63 10.53 -28.59
C THR A 403 -6.40 9.21 -28.67
N ASN A 404 -6.13 8.26 -27.76
CA ASN A 404 -6.66 6.89 -27.80
C ASN A 404 -7.75 6.65 -26.73
N GLY A 405 -8.36 7.73 -26.25
CA GLY A 405 -9.34 7.71 -25.16
C GLY A 405 -8.70 7.60 -23.77
N PRO A 406 -9.53 7.59 -22.72
CA PRO A 406 -9.06 7.57 -21.33
C PRO A 406 -8.38 6.24 -20.99
N TYR A 407 -7.27 6.34 -20.27
CA TYR A 407 -6.45 5.22 -19.82
C TYR A 407 -6.05 5.29 -18.36
N ALA A 408 -6.29 6.41 -17.68
CA ALA A 408 -5.95 6.61 -16.28
C ALA A 408 -7.19 6.94 -15.45
N VAL A 409 -7.21 6.50 -14.19
CA VAL A 409 -8.22 6.88 -13.20
C VAL A 409 -7.57 6.91 -11.83
N ALA A 410 -7.87 7.92 -11.03
CA ALA A 410 -7.58 7.91 -9.61
C ALA A 410 -8.79 7.34 -8.86
N ALA A 411 -8.54 6.45 -7.90
CA ALA A 411 -9.59 5.84 -7.11
C ALA A 411 -9.10 5.64 -5.68
N ASP A 412 -10.01 5.75 -4.72
CA ASP A 412 -9.71 5.45 -3.33
C ASP A 412 -10.34 4.13 -2.88
N GLY A 413 -9.91 3.68 -1.71
CA GLY A 413 -10.53 2.59 -0.99
C GLY A 413 -11.76 3.04 -0.21
N LEU A 414 -12.33 4.22 -0.44
CA LEU A 414 -13.42 4.81 0.37
C LEU A 414 -13.12 4.80 1.89
N PHE A 415 -11.88 5.08 2.28
CA PHE A 415 -11.50 5.20 3.69
C PHE A 415 -12.13 6.45 4.30
N THR A 416 -12.53 6.34 5.56
CA THR A 416 -13.02 7.46 6.35
C THR A 416 -12.08 7.79 7.50
N VAL A 417 -12.34 8.90 8.19
CA VAL A 417 -11.58 9.23 9.40
C VAL A 417 -11.68 8.13 10.46
N ASP A 418 -12.78 7.37 10.47
CA ASP A 418 -13.02 6.30 11.43
C ASP A 418 -12.24 5.01 11.12
N ASN A 419 -11.55 4.96 9.98
CA ASN A 419 -10.65 3.86 9.60
C ASN A 419 -9.19 4.09 9.99
N ALA A 420 -8.88 5.25 10.58
CA ALA A 420 -7.53 5.61 10.99
C ALA A 420 -7.01 4.78 12.16
N VAL A 421 -5.72 4.97 12.48
CA VAL A 421 -5.08 4.37 13.65
C VAL A 421 -5.86 4.79 14.91
N LEU A 422 -6.15 3.81 15.77
CA LEU A 422 -6.86 3.92 17.05
C LEU A 422 -8.33 4.38 16.96
N ALA A 423 -8.87 4.55 15.75
CA ALA A 423 -10.30 4.75 15.57
C ALA A 423 -11.10 3.47 15.86
N SER A 424 -12.40 3.60 16.07
CA SER A 424 -13.27 2.48 16.44
C SER A 424 -13.44 1.43 15.35
N ASP A 425 -13.37 1.84 14.08
CA ASP A 425 -13.44 0.98 12.88
C ASP A 425 -12.09 0.98 12.15
N SER A 426 -10.99 0.92 12.90
CA SER A 426 -9.65 1.00 12.33
C SER A 426 -9.40 -0.12 11.32
N LYS A 427 -8.92 0.26 10.13
CA LYS A 427 -8.56 -0.66 9.03
C LYS A 427 -7.09 -0.53 8.64
N VAL A 428 -6.30 -0.14 9.63
CA VAL A 428 -4.87 0.08 9.53
C VAL A 428 -4.20 -0.55 10.74
N TRP A 429 -2.93 -0.92 10.60
CA TRP A 429 -2.20 -1.52 11.71
C TRP A 429 -2.08 -0.53 12.87
N ASN A 430 -2.66 -0.90 14.00
CA ASN A 430 -2.64 -0.10 15.23
C ASN A 430 -1.41 -0.36 16.10
N THR A 431 -0.74 -1.49 15.89
CA THR A 431 0.42 -1.89 16.69
C THR A 431 1.49 -2.48 15.79
N PRO A 432 2.77 -2.30 16.15
CA PRO A 432 3.88 -2.73 15.30
C PRO A 432 4.15 -4.24 15.31
N VAL A 433 3.41 -5.02 16.11
CA VAL A 433 3.73 -6.44 16.42
C VAL A 433 2.65 -7.44 16.02
N THR A 434 1.55 -6.95 15.44
CA THR A 434 0.38 -7.77 15.10
C THR A 434 0.28 -8.10 13.62
N ASP A 435 1.12 -7.49 12.80
CA ASP A 435 1.13 -7.71 11.36
C ASP A 435 1.83 -9.03 10.98
N PRO A 436 1.38 -9.67 9.87
CA PRO A 436 1.99 -10.87 9.33
C PRO A 436 3.51 -10.78 9.08
N ALA A 437 4.05 -9.61 8.73
CA ALA A 437 5.47 -9.43 8.44
C ALA A 437 6.35 -9.32 9.69
N PHE A 438 5.77 -9.07 10.87
CA PHE A 438 6.53 -8.85 12.11
C PHE A 438 7.55 -9.96 12.45
N PRO A 439 7.24 -11.27 12.31
CA PRO A 439 8.23 -12.32 12.56
C PRO A 439 9.49 -12.20 11.70
N LEU A 440 9.34 -11.87 10.40
CA LEU A 440 10.48 -11.60 9.52
C LEU A 440 11.28 -10.41 10.03
N ARG A 441 10.60 -9.30 10.32
CA ARG A 441 11.24 -8.06 10.82
C ARG A 441 12.05 -8.33 12.09
N THR A 442 11.54 -9.11 13.05
CA THR A 442 12.29 -9.46 14.27
C THR A 442 13.61 -10.18 14.04
N ARG A 443 13.79 -10.85 12.89
CA ARG A 443 15.00 -11.58 12.54
C ARG A 443 15.90 -10.81 11.59
N ALA A 444 15.31 -10.06 10.66
CA ALA A 444 16.03 -9.32 9.63
C ALA A 444 16.57 -7.98 10.15
N CYS A 445 15.81 -7.23 10.95
CA CYS A 445 16.18 -5.87 11.36
C CYS A 445 17.55 -5.79 12.07
N PRO A 446 17.92 -6.70 13.00
CA PRO A 446 19.22 -6.62 13.66
C PRO A 446 20.42 -6.84 12.74
N GLU A 447 20.24 -7.55 11.63
CA GLU A 447 21.32 -7.85 10.67
C GLU A 447 21.41 -6.80 9.55
N LEU A 448 20.28 -6.14 9.24
CA LEU A 448 20.15 -5.38 8.00
C LEU A 448 19.85 -3.89 8.21
N SER A 449 19.62 -3.44 9.45
CA SER A 449 19.27 -2.04 9.74
C SER A 449 20.08 -1.49 10.91
N ALA A 450 20.68 -0.32 10.73
CA ALA A 450 21.30 0.44 11.82
C ALA A 450 20.24 1.06 12.77
N THR A 451 18.96 1.03 12.40
CA THR A 451 17.81 1.51 13.18
C THR A 451 16.77 0.40 13.46
N PRO A 452 17.12 -0.67 14.21
CA PRO A 452 16.24 -1.84 14.36
C PRO A 452 14.81 -1.55 14.84
N LEU A 453 14.59 -0.51 15.66
CA LEU A 453 13.27 -0.15 16.16
C LEU A 453 12.30 0.36 15.06
N GLN A 454 12.81 1.07 14.06
CA GLN A 454 12.00 1.58 12.93
C GLN A 454 11.58 0.42 12.02
N CYS A 455 12.54 -0.42 11.66
CA CYS A 455 12.29 -1.65 10.92
C CYS A 455 11.28 -2.56 11.65
N LEU A 456 11.32 -2.64 12.99
CA LEU A 456 10.32 -3.37 13.80
C LEU A 456 8.93 -2.71 13.87
N SER A 457 8.76 -1.46 13.48
CA SER A 457 7.49 -0.72 13.57
C SER A 457 6.87 -0.29 12.24
N ALA A 458 7.52 -0.64 11.14
CA ALA A 458 7.16 -0.36 9.75
C ALA A 458 5.64 -0.41 9.45
N ALA A 459 4.90 -1.42 9.91
CA ALA A 459 3.50 -1.61 9.51
C ALA A 459 2.53 -0.54 10.04
N VAL A 460 2.84 0.20 11.12
CA VAL A 460 1.85 1.06 11.79
C VAL A 460 1.28 2.12 10.85
N GLY A 461 -0.04 2.28 10.88
CA GLY A 461 -0.76 3.21 10.00
C GLY A 461 -0.95 2.72 8.57
N HIS A 462 -0.34 1.61 8.15
CA HIS A 462 -0.57 1.01 6.83
C HIS A 462 -1.87 0.21 6.82
N PRO A 463 -2.53 0.02 5.66
CA PRO A 463 -3.73 -0.79 5.58
C PRO A 463 -3.46 -2.18 6.16
N ASP A 464 -4.35 -2.63 7.04
CA ASP A 464 -4.31 -4.01 7.50
C ASP A 464 -4.99 -4.93 6.49
N ILE A 465 -5.22 -6.19 6.85
CA ILE A 465 -5.84 -7.18 5.97
C ILE A 465 -7.25 -6.73 5.54
N GLU A 466 -8.00 -6.08 6.42
CA GLU A 466 -9.35 -5.57 6.10
C GLU A 466 -9.26 -4.31 5.25
N GLY A 467 -8.36 -3.39 5.59
CA GLY A 467 -8.10 -2.18 4.79
C GLY A 467 -7.66 -2.48 3.36
N ALA A 468 -6.79 -3.47 3.17
CA ALA A 468 -6.35 -3.90 1.84
C ALA A 468 -7.48 -4.53 1.02
N ARG A 469 -8.36 -5.31 1.66
CA ARG A 469 -9.58 -5.82 1.01
C ARG A 469 -10.53 -4.71 0.62
N GLN A 470 -10.73 -3.74 1.51
CA GLN A 470 -11.56 -2.57 1.25
C GLN A 470 -11.06 -1.79 0.01
N TYR A 471 -9.75 -1.59 -0.14
CA TYR A 471 -9.17 -1.02 -1.36
C TYR A 471 -9.55 -1.84 -2.61
N ALA A 472 -9.26 -3.14 -2.60
CA ALA A 472 -9.48 -4.00 -3.75
C ALA A 472 -10.96 -4.07 -4.17
N ASP A 473 -11.87 -4.20 -3.21
CA ASP A 473 -13.31 -4.26 -3.45
C ASP A 473 -13.82 -2.96 -4.07
N ASN A 474 -13.37 -1.80 -3.55
CA ASN A 474 -13.84 -0.50 -4.00
C ASN A 474 -13.24 -0.09 -5.35
N PHE A 475 -12.01 -0.48 -5.67
CA PHE A 475 -11.45 -0.30 -7.00
C PHE A 475 -12.30 -0.96 -8.09
N LEU A 476 -12.89 -2.12 -7.81
CA LEU A 476 -13.74 -2.82 -8.78
C LEU A 476 -15.13 -2.21 -8.95
N LEU A 477 -15.54 -1.32 -8.05
CA LEU A 477 -16.73 -0.51 -8.23
C LEU A 477 -16.47 0.65 -9.20
N ASN A 478 -15.21 1.03 -9.43
CA ASN A 478 -14.86 2.17 -10.29
C ASN A 478 -15.35 1.95 -11.74
N PRO A 479 -16.21 2.84 -12.28
CA PRO A 479 -16.81 2.67 -13.60
C PRO A 479 -15.79 2.56 -14.76
N SER A 480 -14.64 3.24 -14.64
CA SER A 480 -13.59 3.20 -15.66
C SER A 480 -12.95 1.81 -15.72
N LEU A 481 -12.57 1.24 -14.57
CA LEU A 481 -12.03 -0.12 -14.48
C LEU A 481 -13.03 -1.15 -15.03
N ARG A 482 -14.30 -1.08 -14.62
CA ARG A 482 -15.34 -1.98 -15.14
C ARG A 482 -15.47 -1.89 -16.66
N THR A 483 -15.39 -0.68 -17.20
CA THR A 483 -15.51 -0.44 -18.65
C THR A 483 -14.29 -0.98 -19.40
N TRP A 484 -13.08 -0.68 -18.95
CA TRP A 484 -11.84 -1.10 -19.61
C TRP A 484 -11.69 -2.62 -19.67
N PHE A 485 -12.15 -3.33 -18.65
CA PHE A 485 -12.07 -4.79 -18.55
C PHE A 485 -13.35 -5.51 -18.99
N HIS A 486 -14.31 -4.79 -19.58
CA HIS A 486 -15.60 -5.33 -20.05
C HIS A 486 -16.34 -6.13 -18.97
N LEU A 487 -16.27 -5.68 -17.72
CA LEU A 487 -16.94 -6.33 -16.60
C LEU A 487 -18.45 -6.07 -16.70
N PRO A 488 -19.30 -7.06 -16.32
CA PRO A 488 -20.75 -6.85 -16.28
C PRO A 488 -21.12 -5.63 -15.43
N ARG A 489 -22.16 -4.87 -15.78
CA ARG A 489 -22.65 -3.84 -14.86
C ARG A 489 -23.30 -4.51 -13.65
N GLN A 490 -23.04 -3.98 -12.45
CA GLN A 490 -23.60 -4.48 -11.19
C GLN A 490 -24.87 -3.73 -10.75
N GLY A 491 -25.39 -2.85 -11.61
CA GLY A 491 -26.60 -2.08 -11.37
C GLY A 491 -26.84 -1.05 -12.47
N PRO A 492 -27.78 -0.12 -12.26
CA PRO A 492 -28.18 0.86 -13.28
C PRO A 492 -27.15 1.99 -13.43
N ARG A 493 -27.35 2.89 -14.39
CA ARG A 493 -26.49 4.09 -14.51
C ARG A 493 -26.90 5.12 -13.48
N VAL A 494 -25.99 5.42 -12.58
CA VAL A 494 -26.18 6.34 -11.47
C VAL A 494 -25.45 7.64 -11.77
N HIS A 495 -26.11 8.77 -11.49
CA HIS A 495 -25.49 10.09 -11.53
C HIS A 495 -25.64 10.77 -10.17
N LEU A 496 -24.50 11.21 -9.62
CA LEU A 496 -24.42 11.95 -8.38
C LEU A 496 -24.46 13.46 -8.68
N ASN A 497 -25.53 14.11 -8.24
CA ASN A 497 -25.72 15.55 -8.37
C ASN A 497 -25.11 16.25 -7.16
N VAL A 498 -24.08 17.06 -7.41
CA VAL A 498 -23.40 17.87 -6.39
C VAL A 498 -23.31 19.32 -6.88
N PRO A 499 -23.59 20.32 -6.03
CA PRO A 499 -23.31 21.72 -6.32
C PRO A 499 -21.82 21.92 -6.67
N ARG A 500 -21.52 22.90 -7.53
CA ARG A 500 -20.12 23.21 -7.87
C ARG A 500 -19.37 23.92 -6.75
N SER A 501 -20.09 24.71 -5.96
CA SER A 501 -19.52 25.49 -4.86
C SER A 501 -20.51 25.66 -3.72
N ALA A 502 -20.00 25.81 -2.50
CA ALA A 502 -20.78 26.13 -1.31
C ALA A 502 -19.95 26.96 -0.31
N HIS A 503 -20.61 27.52 0.70
CA HIS A 503 -19.91 28.18 1.80
C HIS A 503 -19.49 27.15 2.86
N VAL A 504 -18.31 27.36 3.47
CA VAL A 504 -17.92 26.56 4.65
C VAL A 504 -19.00 26.65 5.72
N GLY A 505 -19.38 25.51 6.31
CA GLY A 505 -20.43 25.37 7.32
C GLY A 505 -21.86 25.39 6.79
N SER A 506 -22.08 25.68 5.50
CA SER A 506 -23.43 25.62 4.90
C SER A 506 -23.85 24.18 4.59
N ALA A 507 -25.14 23.88 4.73
CA ALA A 507 -25.70 22.59 4.33
C ALA A 507 -25.71 22.49 2.80
N VAL A 508 -24.95 21.53 2.27
CA VAL A 508 -24.84 21.23 0.84
C VAL A 508 -25.77 20.07 0.53
N PRO A 509 -26.76 20.22 -0.36
CA PRO A 509 -27.61 19.11 -0.79
C PRO A 509 -26.89 18.26 -1.84
N LEU A 510 -26.88 16.95 -1.65
CA LEU A 510 -26.45 15.94 -2.62
C LEU A 510 -27.64 15.05 -2.96
N SER A 511 -27.71 14.60 -4.22
CA SER A 511 -28.78 13.69 -4.64
C SER A 511 -28.33 12.74 -5.73
N VAL A 512 -29.00 11.58 -5.81
CA VAL A 512 -28.77 10.58 -6.84
C VAL A 512 -29.91 10.57 -7.85
N THR A 513 -29.57 10.42 -9.13
CA THR A 513 -30.53 10.05 -10.17
C THR A 513 -30.09 8.76 -10.85
N VAL A 514 -31.07 7.95 -11.25
CA VAL A 514 -30.87 6.70 -11.99
C VAL A 514 -31.48 6.88 -13.38
N ASP A 515 -30.65 6.76 -14.42
CA ASP A 515 -31.06 7.00 -15.81
C ASP A 515 -31.82 8.33 -16.01
N GLY A 516 -31.40 9.37 -15.28
CA GLY A 516 -32.00 10.72 -15.32
C GLY A 516 -33.32 10.88 -14.55
N LYS A 517 -33.75 9.87 -13.77
CA LYS A 517 -34.98 9.89 -12.97
C LYS A 517 -34.67 9.69 -11.48
N PRO A 518 -35.61 10.03 -10.57
CA PRO A 518 -35.50 9.62 -9.18
C PRO A 518 -35.35 8.09 -9.06
N PRO A 519 -34.47 7.57 -8.19
CA PRO A 519 -34.32 6.13 -8.00
C PRO A 519 -35.63 5.50 -7.49
N ALA A 520 -35.86 4.24 -7.84
CA ALA A 520 -36.94 3.45 -7.25
C ALA A 520 -36.72 3.22 -5.74
N ALA A 521 -37.76 2.80 -5.02
CA ALA A 521 -37.61 2.39 -3.62
C ALA A 521 -36.76 1.11 -3.49
N GLY A 522 -36.17 0.90 -2.31
CA GLY A 522 -35.44 -0.33 -1.96
C GLY A 522 -33.92 -0.31 -2.19
N TYR A 523 -33.36 0.84 -2.56
CA TYR A 523 -31.91 1.05 -2.56
C TYR A 523 -31.43 1.52 -1.19
N ARG A 524 -30.21 1.10 -0.82
CA ARG A 524 -29.42 1.65 0.29
C ARG A 524 -28.28 2.49 -0.26
N TYR A 525 -28.01 3.62 0.36
CA TYR A 525 -27.01 4.59 -0.07
C TYR A 525 -25.95 4.74 1.00
N HIS A 526 -24.69 4.49 0.65
CA HIS A 526 -23.55 4.83 1.48
C HIS A 526 -22.85 6.05 0.86
N TRP A 527 -23.04 7.20 1.48
CA TRP A 527 -22.47 8.48 1.07
C TRP A 527 -21.10 8.68 1.66
N TYR A 528 -20.16 9.13 0.84
CA TYR A 528 -18.81 9.55 1.23
C TYR A 528 -18.62 10.98 0.77
N PHE A 529 -18.41 11.92 1.69
CA PHE A 529 -18.47 13.34 1.36
C PHE A 529 -17.14 13.90 0.83
N GLY A 530 -16.06 13.12 0.91
CA GLY A 530 -14.71 13.49 0.48
C GLY A 530 -13.87 14.20 1.55
N ASP A 531 -14.44 14.52 2.71
CA ASP A 531 -13.77 15.11 3.89
C ASP A 531 -13.52 14.09 5.01
N GLY A 532 -13.62 12.81 4.65
CA GLY A 532 -13.49 11.65 5.51
C GLY A 532 -14.75 11.34 6.33
N MET A 533 -15.83 12.11 6.21
CA MET A 533 -17.14 11.74 6.75
C MET A 533 -17.92 10.84 5.79
N GLN A 534 -18.74 9.97 6.36
CA GLN A 534 -19.68 9.13 5.63
C GLN A 534 -21.05 9.13 6.30
N GLN A 535 -22.06 8.71 5.55
CA GLN A 535 -23.41 8.51 6.06
C GLN A 535 -24.12 7.39 5.28
N GLU A 536 -24.78 6.47 5.99
CA GLU A 536 -25.69 5.50 5.37
C GLU A 536 -27.14 5.99 5.47
N THR A 537 -27.89 5.90 4.38
CA THR A 537 -29.31 6.28 4.30
C THR A 537 -30.08 5.32 3.39
N ASP A 538 -31.40 5.28 3.57
CA ASP A 538 -32.34 4.68 2.60
C ASP A 538 -32.89 5.74 1.60
N GLU A 539 -32.45 6.99 1.74
CA GLU A 539 -32.87 8.12 0.93
C GLU A 539 -31.85 8.46 -0.16
N ALA A 540 -32.34 8.75 -1.37
CA ALA A 540 -31.54 9.17 -2.52
C ALA A 540 -31.02 10.62 -2.42
N THR A 541 -31.30 11.30 -1.31
CA THR A 541 -30.91 12.69 -1.04
C THR A 541 -30.30 12.77 0.34
N VAL A 542 -29.27 13.60 0.49
CA VAL A 542 -28.61 13.87 1.77
C VAL A 542 -28.12 15.31 1.82
N THR A 543 -27.98 15.88 3.01
CA THR A 543 -27.32 17.18 3.21
C THR A 543 -26.07 17.02 4.05
N HIS A 544 -24.97 17.65 3.65
CA HIS A 544 -23.72 17.63 4.41
C HIS A 544 -23.12 19.02 4.54
N ALA A 545 -22.52 19.34 5.68
CA ALA A 545 -21.86 20.62 5.91
C ALA A 545 -20.35 20.43 6.06
N TYR A 546 -19.59 21.05 5.17
CA TYR A 546 -18.13 20.97 5.17
C TYR A 546 -17.54 22.01 6.11
N ASP A 547 -16.66 21.58 7.01
CA ASP A 547 -16.05 22.43 8.04
C ASP A 547 -14.81 23.21 7.56
N ARG A 548 -14.32 22.88 6.37
CA ARG A 548 -13.09 23.40 5.77
C ARG A 548 -13.28 23.73 4.31
N LYS A 549 -12.29 24.44 3.76
CA LYS A 549 -12.21 24.73 2.33
C LYS A 549 -11.87 23.49 1.53
N GLY A 550 -12.51 23.36 0.38
CA GLY A 550 -12.31 22.28 -0.58
C GLY A 550 -10.98 22.41 -1.34
N PRO A 551 -10.74 21.51 -2.31
CA PRO A 551 -11.73 20.69 -3.01
C PRO A 551 -12.21 19.45 -2.22
N TRP A 552 -13.44 19.02 -2.47
CA TRP A 552 -14.04 17.77 -1.97
C TRP A 552 -14.59 16.95 -3.12
N LEU A 553 -14.41 15.64 -3.11
CA LEU A 553 -14.93 14.74 -4.16
C LEU A 553 -15.96 13.77 -3.57
N PRO A 554 -17.24 14.15 -3.52
CA PRO A 554 -18.27 13.29 -2.96
C PRO A 554 -18.53 12.06 -3.84
N ARG A 555 -18.85 10.95 -3.19
CA ARG A 555 -19.14 9.66 -3.78
C ARG A 555 -20.32 9.02 -3.08
N VAL A 556 -20.96 8.09 -3.77
CA VAL A 556 -22.02 7.27 -3.19
C VAL A 556 -21.94 5.86 -3.75
N VAL A 557 -21.98 4.88 -2.84
CA VAL A 557 -22.19 3.47 -3.19
C VAL A 557 -23.66 3.16 -3.00
N MET A 558 -24.36 2.95 -4.11
CA MET A 558 -25.76 2.54 -4.12
C MET A 558 -25.84 1.01 -4.16
N THR A 559 -26.53 0.41 -3.19
CA THR A 559 -26.74 -1.04 -3.09
C THR A 559 -28.20 -1.37 -3.41
N GLY A 560 -28.42 -2.19 -4.44
CA GLY A 560 -29.74 -2.64 -4.88
C GLY A 560 -30.34 -3.75 -4.00
N PRO A 561 -31.64 -4.06 -4.20
CA PRO A 561 -32.32 -5.16 -3.49
C PRO A 561 -31.70 -6.54 -3.74
N ASP A 562 -31.04 -6.72 -4.88
CA ASP A 562 -30.30 -7.93 -5.26
C ASP A 562 -28.88 -8.00 -4.68
N GLY A 563 -28.46 -6.98 -3.94
CA GLY A 563 -27.11 -6.83 -3.39
C GLY A 563 -26.09 -6.25 -4.38
N GLY A 564 -26.50 -5.94 -5.61
CA GLY A 564 -25.63 -5.28 -6.60
C GLY A 564 -25.20 -3.89 -6.13
N LYS A 565 -23.91 -3.57 -6.29
CA LYS A 565 -23.33 -2.28 -5.86
C LYS A 565 -22.92 -1.45 -7.08
N VAL A 566 -23.21 -0.15 -7.03
CA VAL A 566 -22.75 0.82 -8.02
C VAL A 566 -22.15 2.02 -7.32
N LEU A 567 -20.91 2.36 -7.68
CA LEU A 567 -20.28 3.61 -7.26
C LEU A 567 -20.63 4.71 -8.26
N ALA A 568 -21.10 5.85 -7.73
CA ALA A 568 -21.15 7.11 -8.44
C ALA A 568 -20.26 8.13 -7.74
N GLU A 569 -19.49 8.86 -8.53
CA GLU A 569 -18.59 9.92 -8.09
C GLU A 569 -19.04 11.24 -8.72
N ALA A 570 -18.81 12.35 -8.01
CA ALA A 570 -19.07 13.67 -8.55
C ALA A 570 -18.16 13.92 -9.77
N VAL A 571 -18.74 14.41 -10.88
CA VAL A 571 -18.00 14.69 -12.13
C VAL A 571 -16.88 15.71 -11.94
N ARG A 572 -17.01 16.57 -10.93
CA ARG A 572 -15.99 17.54 -10.52
C ARG A 572 -15.99 17.68 -9.01
N PRO A 573 -14.86 18.04 -8.40
CA PRO A 573 -14.83 18.37 -6.98
C PRO A 573 -15.73 19.57 -6.65
N LEU A 574 -16.43 19.48 -5.53
CA LEU A 574 -17.10 20.59 -4.87
C LEU A 574 -16.04 21.53 -4.25
N THR A 575 -16.17 22.83 -4.49
CA THR A 575 -15.30 23.84 -3.87
C THR A 575 -16.04 24.55 -2.74
N THR A 576 -15.56 24.44 -1.50
CA THR A 576 -16.06 25.25 -0.39
C THR A 576 -15.12 26.41 -0.09
N GLY A 577 -15.68 27.61 0.04
CA GLY A 577 -14.94 28.89 0.09
C GLY A 577 -15.09 29.66 1.38
#